data_AF-A0A939MJF6-F1
#
_entry.id   AF-A0A939MJF6-F1
#
_cell.length_a   1.000
_cell.length_b   1.000
_cell.length_c   1.000
_cell.angle_alpha   90.00
_cell.angle_beta   90.00
_cell.angle_gamma   90.00
#
_symmetry.space_group_name_H-M   'P 1'
#
loop_
_entity.id
_entity.type
_entity.pdbx_description
1 polymer ?
#
loop_
_entity_poly.entity_id
_entity_poly.type
_entity_poly.pdbx_seq_one_letter_code
_entity_poly.pdbx_strand_id
1 'polypeptide(L)'
;MQSHPFSLLVLSPEHRKMMERVHLHQPAASYEARPNQDSDAHLPWNQALVVKYSRLIFEGGEPALMRAWQDIPGSVLVALLEQVRTRVLRFALDLRDSLPEDASSASVVPAADIDRSVVQIFYGGNNLIATNTAHASQVVQQSVNQNDLGSLIHALKELGITDEGVDELRKSIEHKTADTKAENARTWAADIGKYIGKEGVRMGVEVAKRTALHWLSQYLGIPL
;
A
#
# COMPACT_ATOMS: atom_id res chain seq x y z
N MET A 1 -37.92 20.39 -4.13
CA MET A 1 -38.11 19.03 -3.55
C MET A 1 -36.91 18.74 -2.67
N GLN A 2 -37.10 18.41 -1.40
CA GLN A 2 -36.01 18.11 -0.46
C GLN A 2 -35.58 16.65 -0.62
N SER A 3 -34.29 16.43 -0.88
CA SER A 3 -33.68 15.11 -0.88
C SER A 3 -33.51 14.62 0.56
N HIS A 4 -33.94 13.39 0.85
CA HIS A 4 -33.79 12.79 2.17
C HIS A 4 -32.89 11.56 2.06
N PRO A 5 -31.86 11.42 2.93
CA PRO A 5 -31.09 10.19 2.98
C PRO A 5 -32.01 9.05 3.43
N PHE A 6 -31.87 7.89 2.81
CA PHE A 6 -32.60 6.69 3.21
C PHE A 6 -31.62 5.58 3.62
N SER A 7 -32.02 4.78 4.60
CA SER A 7 -31.14 3.77 5.18
C SER A 7 -30.90 2.62 4.21
N LEU A 8 -29.62 2.25 4.03
CA LEU A 8 -29.23 1.06 3.27
C LEU A 8 -29.74 -0.25 3.91
N LEU A 9 -30.25 -0.19 5.15
CA LEU A 9 -30.88 -1.34 5.80
C LEU A 9 -32.17 -1.79 5.11
N VAL A 10 -32.83 -0.90 4.39
CA VAL A 10 -34.04 -1.21 3.60
C VAL A 10 -33.70 -2.07 2.36
N LEU A 11 -32.43 -2.07 1.94
CA LEU A 11 -31.98 -2.87 0.82
C LEU A 11 -31.79 -4.33 1.22
N SER A 12 -31.96 -5.23 0.24
CA SER A 12 -31.59 -6.62 0.40
C SER A 12 -30.07 -6.71 0.60
N PRO A 13 -29.55 -7.73 1.30
CA PRO A 13 -28.11 -7.84 1.57
C PRO A 13 -27.23 -7.77 0.32
N GLU A 14 -27.70 -8.37 -0.78
CA GLU A 14 -27.03 -8.34 -2.08
C GLU A 14 -26.92 -6.92 -2.66
N HIS A 15 -28.04 -6.20 -2.75
CA HIS A 15 -28.06 -4.83 -3.27
C HIS A 15 -27.36 -3.85 -2.33
N ARG A 16 -27.42 -4.08 -1.01
CA ARG A 16 -26.68 -3.30 -0.03
C ARG A 16 -25.18 -3.35 -0.30
N LYS A 17 -24.62 -4.55 -0.43
CA LYS A 17 -23.19 -4.74 -0.73
C LYS A 17 -22.77 -4.03 -2.03
N MET A 18 -23.66 -4.01 -3.02
CA MET A 18 -23.42 -3.29 -4.27
C MET A 18 -23.41 -1.76 -4.08
N MET A 19 -24.26 -1.22 -3.21
CA MET A 19 -24.39 0.22 -2.94
C MET A 19 -23.44 0.75 -1.85
N GLU A 20 -22.75 -0.14 -1.12
CA GLU A 20 -21.71 0.24 -0.14
C GLU A 20 -20.43 0.75 -0.82
N ARG A 21 -20.23 0.41 -2.10
CA ARG A 21 -19.05 0.82 -2.87
C ARG A 21 -19.47 1.61 -4.09
N VAL A 22 -18.67 2.60 -4.43
CA VAL A 22 -18.78 3.36 -5.68
C VAL A 22 -17.75 2.81 -6.65
N HIS A 23 -18.20 2.36 -7.82
CA HIS A 23 -17.33 1.86 -8.87
C HIS A 23 -17.21 2.91 -9.99
N LEU A 24 -16.00 3.44 -10.15
CA LEU A 24 -15.67 4.43 -11.18
C LEU A 24 -15.02 3.70 -12.36
N HIS A 25 -15.77 3.59 -13.47
CA HIS A 25 -15.33 2.86 -14.67
C HIS A 25 -14.76 3.76 -15.77
N GLN A 26 -14.88 5.09 -15.63
CA GLN A 26 -14.38 6.01 -16.65
C GLN A 26 -12.88 6.30 -16.44
N PRO A 27 -12.16 6.73 -17.48
CA PRO A 27 -10.80 7.20 -17.35
C PRO A 27 -10.69 8.36 -16.34
N ALA A 28 -9.54 8.47 -15.67
CA ALA A 28 -9.29 9.50 -14.65
C ALA A 28 -9.59 10.93 -15.16
N ALA A 29 -9.18 11.24 -16.40
CA ALA A 29 -9.41 12.55 -17.02
C ALA A 29 -10.90 12.94 -17.11
N SER A 30 -11.81 11.96 -17.21
CA SER A 30 -13.26 12.22 -17.24
C SER A 30 -13.79 12.81 -15.93
N TYR A 31 -13.10 12.58 -14.81
CA TYR A 31 -13.46 13.11 -13.49
C TYR A 31 -12.83 14.47 -13.20
N GLU A 32 -11.87 14.90 -14.02
CA GLU A 32 -11.16 16.18 -13.90
C GLU A 32 -11.95 17.34 -14.53
N ALA A 33 -12.65 17.06 -15.64
CA ALA A 33 -13.41 18.04 -16.43
C ALA A 33 -14.73 18.52 -15.75
N ARG A 34 -14.78 18.53 -14.41
CA ARG A 34 -15.95 18.97 -13.65
C ARG A 34 -15.99 20.51 -13.55
N PRO A 35 -17.14 21.17 -13.78
CA PRO A 35 -17.25 22.62 -13.71
C PRO A 35 -16.88 23.22 -12.35
N ASN A 36 -17.08 22.46 -11.27
CA ASN A 36 -16.70 22.84 -9.91
C ASN A 36 -16.09 21.61 -9.21
N GLN A 37 -14.78 21.63 -8.96
CA GLN A 37 -14.07 20.47 -8.39
C GLN A 37 -14.45 20.21 -6.92
N ASP A 38 -14.84 21.25 -6.19
CA ASP A 38 -15.27 21.16 -4.79
C ASP A 38 -16.72 20.68 -4.66
N SER A 39 -17.49 20.70 -5.75
CA SER A 39 -18.86 20.20 -5.74
C SER A 39 -18.92 18.67 -5.66
N ASP A 40 -19.89 18.18 -4.91
CA ASP A 40 -20.17 16.76 -4.81
C ASP A 40 -20.65 16.22 -6.15
N ALA A 41 -20.20 15.01 -6.47
CA ALA A 41 -20.68 14.26 -7.61
C ALA A 41 -21.77 13.28 -7.17
N HIS A 42 -22.74 13.05 -8.05
CA HIS A 42 -23.84 12.12 -7.78
C HIS A 42 -23.78 10.98 -8.77
N LEU A 43 -23.73 9.75 -8.28
CA LEU A 43 -23.87 8.54 -9.10
C LEU A 43 -25.32 8.04 -9.02
N PRO A 44 -26.14 8.25 -10.06
CA PRO A 44 -27.53 7.82 -10.04
C PRO A 44 -27.62 6.31 -9.95
N TRP A 45 -28.59 5.83 -9.18
CA TRP A 45 -28.92 4.41 -9.13
C TRP A 45 -29.48 3.94 -10.46
N ASN A 46 -29.33 2.64 -10.72
CA ASN A 46 -30.07 1.99 -11.80
C ASN A 46 -31.57 2.14 -11.55
N GLN A 47 -32.31 2.59 -12.57
CA GLN A 47 -33.77 2.79 -12.51
C GLN A 47 -34.54 1.54 -12.08
N ALA A 48 -34.07 0.34 -12.45
CA ALA A 48 -34.69 -0.91 -12.01
C ALA A 48 -34.68 -1.05 -10.47
N LEU A 49 -33.61 -0.58 -9.81
CA LEU A 49 -33.50 -0.59 -8.35
C LEU A 49 -34.37 0.48 -7.71
N VAL A 50 -34.45 1.66 -8.32
CA VAL A 50 -35.35 2.74 -7.89
C VAL A 50 -36.79 2.24 -7.87
N VAL A 51 -37.27 1.62 -8.96
CA VAL A 51 -38.63 1.06 -9.03
C VAL A 51 -38.85 -0.07 -8.02
N LYS A 52 -37.88 -0.97 -7.87
CA LYS A 52 -37.96 -2.09 -6.91
C LYS A 52 -38.16 -1.58 -5.48
N TYR A 53 -37.38 -0.59 -5.06
CA TYR A 53 -37.40 -0.09 -3.69
C TYR A 53 -38.45 1.01 -3.45
N SER A 54 -38.93 1.69 -4.49
CA SER A 54 -40.05 2.62 -4.38
C SER A 54 -41.29 1.96 -3.79
N ARG A 55 -41.55 0.69 -4.14
CA ARG A 55 -42.72 -0.07 -3.65
C ARG A 55 -42.56 -0.56 -2.21
N LEU A 56 -41.33 -0.58 -1.69
CA LEU A 56 -41.02 -1.10 -0.35
C LEU A 56 -40.92 0.00 0.69
N ILE A 57 -40.56 1.22 0.29
CA ILE A 57 -40.33 2.33 1.22
C ILE A 57 -41.63 3.06 1.55
N PHE A 58 -42.58 3.11 0.62
CA PHE A 58 -43.82 3.88 0.77
C PHE A 58 -45.05 2.99 0.60
N GLU A 59 -45.66 2.61 1.73
CA GLU A 59 -46.95 1.92 1.73
C GLU A 59 -48.04 2.87 1.20
N GLY A 60 -48.77 2.45 0.18
CA GLY A 60 -49.83 3.27 -0.45
C GLY A 60 -49.39 4.05 -1.69
N GLY A 61 -48.12 3.96 -2.11
CA GLY A 61 -47.65 4.46 -3.40
C GLY A 61 -47.25 5.95 -3.45
N GLU A 62 -47.41 6.69 -2.36
CA GLU A 62 -47.00 8.09 -2.27
C GLU A 62 -46.33 8.41 -0.91
N PRO A 63 -45.23 9.19 -0.90
CA PRO A 63 -44.51 9.70 -2.08
C PRO A 63 -43.69 8.59 -2.76
N ALA A 64 -43.76 8.44 -4.09
CA ALA A 64 -42.93 7.45 -4.79
C ALA A 64 -41.44 7.83 -4.79
N LEU A 65 -40.54 6.84 -4.63
CA LEU A 65 -39.10 7.05 -4.82
C LEU A 65 -38.84 7.33 -6.31
N MET A 66 -38.64 8.59 -6.66
CA MET A 66 -38.44 8.99 -8.06
C MET A 66 -36.99 8.83 -8.53
N ARG A 67 -36.03 9.15 -7.66
CA ARG A 67 -34.59 9.07 -7.93
C ARG A 67 -33.83 8.76 -6.65
N ALA A 68 -32.77 7.97 -6.79
CA ALA A 68 -31.78 7.73 -5.76
C ALA A 68 -30.39 7.84 -6.40
N TRP A 69 -29.40 8.26 -5.63
CA TRP A 69 -28.01 8.33 -6.06
C TRP A 69 -27.09 8.08 -4.87
N GLN A 70 -25.83 7.76 -5.16
CA GLN A 70 -24.75 7.79 -4.18
C GLN A 70 -24.06 9.15 -4.26
N ASP A 71 -23.87 9.81 -3.12
CA ASP A 71 -23.10 11.04 -3.02
C ASP A 71 -21.61 10.71 -2.94
N ILE A 72 -20.82 11.38 -3.78
CA ILE A 72 -19.37 11.27 -3.83
C ILE A 72 -18.82 12.66 -3.49
N PRO A 73 -18.19 12.85 -2.33
CA PRO A 73 -17.65 14.14 -1.96
C PRO A 73 -16.66 14.67 -3.01
N GLY A 74 -16.78 15.94 -3.39
CA GLY A 74 -15.90 16.53 -4.41
C GLY A 74 -14.42 16.40 -4.06
N SER A 75 -14.10 16.58 -2.78
CA SER A 75 -12.75 16.43 -2.20
C SER A 75 -12.16 15.02 -2.38
N VAL A 76 -12.98 13.98 -2.37
CA VAL A 76 -12.52 12.59 -2.57
C VAL A 76 -12.08 12.38 -4.03
N LEU A 77 -12.81 12.96 -4.99
CA LEU A 77 -12.43 12.89 -6.41
C LEU A 77 -11.14 13.68 -6.68
N VAL A 78 -10.98 14.84 -6.06
CA VAL A 78 -9.72 15.61 -6.14
C VAL A 78 -8.56 14.79 -5.56
N ALA A 79 -8.72 14.23 -4.35
CA ALA A 79 -7.69 13.40 -3.72
C ALA A 79 -7.33 12.16 -4.55
N LEU A 80 -8.31 11.54 -5.22
CA LEU A 80 -8.09 10.41 -6.12
C LEU A 80 -7.22 10.81 -7.33
N LEU A 81 -7.48 11.95 -7.95
CA LEU A 81 -6.69 12.45 -9.08
C LEU A 81 -5.27 12.86 -8.64
N GLU A 82 -5.16 13.51 -7.49
CA GLU A 82 -3.86 13.86 -6.90
C GLU A 82 -3.01 12.63 -6.58
N GLN A 83 -3.63 11.55 -6.12
CA GLN A 83 -2.94 10.28 -5.89
C GLN A 83 -2.37 9.71 -7.19
N VAL A 84 -3.10 9.79 -8.31
CA VAL A 84 -2.61 9.35 -9.63
C VAL A 84 -1.42 10.22 -10.06
N ARG A 85 -1.56 11.55 -10.02
CA ARG A 85 -0.50 12.51 -10.41
C ARG A 85 0.76 12.30 -9.58
N THR A 86 0.62 12.19 -8.27
CA THR A 86 1.75 12.00 -7.34
C THR A 86 2.48 10.69 -7.61
N ARG A 87 1.76 9.59 -7.87
CA ARG A 87 2.38 8.30 -8.20
C ARG A 87 3.11 8.35 -9.54
N VAL A 88 2.51 8.95 -10.57
CA VAL A 88 3.17 9.12 -11.88
C VAL A 88 4.41 10.01 -11.78
N LEU A 89 4.33 11.13 -11.06
CA LEU A 89 5.46 12.02 -10.85
C LEU A 89 6.59 11.31 -10.10
N ARG A 90 6.27 10.58 -9.03
CA ARG A 90 7.26 9.80 -8.27
C ARG A 90 7.94 8.76 -9.16
N PHE A 91 7.17 8.04 -9.98
CA PHE A 91 7.74 7.10 -10.94
C PHE A 91 8.70 7.79 -11.93
N ALA A 92 8.34 8.97 -12.44
CA ALA A 92 9.21 9.72 -13.34
C ALA A 92 10.50 10.19 -12.65
N LEU A 93 10.43 10.60 -11.38
CA LEU A 93 11.60 11.01 -10.59
C LEU A 93 12.49 9.81 -10.26
N ASP A 94 11.92 8.70 -9.81
CA ASP A 94 12.67 7.47 -9.50
C ASP A 94 13.35 6.93 -10.78
N LEU A 95 12.67 7.00 -11.93
CA LEU A 95 13.26 6.65 -13.23
C LEU A 95 14.40 7.60 -13.62
N ARG A 96 14.25 8.91 -13.38
CA ARG A 96 15.33 9.87 -13.64
C ARG A 96 16.54 9.62 -12.75
N ASP A 97 16.33 9.35 -11.47
CA ASP A 97 17.40 9.17 -10.50
C ASP A 97 18.13 7.82 -10.69
N SER A 98 17.52 6.86 -11.40
CA SER A 98 18.17 5.60 -11.81
C SER A 98 18.96 5.69 -13.12
N LEU A 99 18.90 6.82 -13.83
CA LEU A 99 19.72 7.05 -15.02
C LEU A 99 21.13 7.52 -14.65
N PRO A 100 22.18 6.97 -15.29
CA PRO A 100 23.53 7.55 -15.22
C PRO A 100 23.52 9.04 -15.63
N GLU A 101 24.34 9.89 -14.99
CA GLU A 101 24.39 11.34 -15.28
C GLU A 101 24.70 11.67 -16.75
N ASP A 102 25.33 10.74 -17.48
CA ASP A 102 25.72 10.84 -18.89
C ASP A 102 24.76 10.10 -19.85
N ALA A 103 23.68 9.49 -19.34
CA ALA A 103 22.75 8.73 -20.16
C ALA A 103 21.87 9.65 -21.01
N SER A 104 22.11 9.66 -22.32
CA SER A 104 21.33 10.42 -23.30
C SER A 104 19.95 9.81 -23.61
N SER A 105 19.59 8.66 -23.03
CA SER A 105 18.32 7.98 -23.28
C SER A 105 17.89 7.08 -22.12
N ALA A 106 16.58 7.02 -21.87
CA ALA A 106 15.93 6.12 -20.91
C ALA A 106 16.14 4.63 -21.20
N SER A 107 16.55 4.28 -22.43
CA SER A 107 16.81 2.89 -22.86
C SER A 107 18.06 2.25 -22.24
N VAL A 108 18.81 3.00 -21.43
CA VAL A 108 19.97 2.50 -20.67
C VAL A 108 19.54 1.80 -19.37
N VAL A 109 18.33 2.07 -18.86
CA VAL A 109 17.82 1.45 -17.63
C VAL A 109 17.39 0.01 -17.91
N PRO A 110 17.83 -0.97 -17.11
CA PRO A 110 17.34 -2.35 -17.22
C PRO A 110 15.81 -2.44 -17.07
N ALA A 111 15.16 -3.20 -17.95
CA ALA A 111 13.71 -3.39 -17.91
C ALA A 111 13.21 -3.92 -16.55
N ALA A 112 14.03 -4.74 -15.86
CA ALA A 112 13.72 -5.26 -14.53
C ALA A 112 13.57 -4.16 -13.46
N ASP A 113 14.32 -3.06 -13.56
CA ASP A 113 14.26 -1.95 -12.60
C ASP A 113 13.03 -1.07 -12.84
N ILE A 114 12.61 -0.96 -14.10
CA ILE A 114 11.36 -0.30 -14.51
C ILE A 114 10.16 -1.12 -13.99
N ASP A 115 10.15 -2.43 -14.24
CA ASP A 115 9.08 -3.33 -13.79
C ASP A 115 8.93 -3.31 -12.27
N ARG A 116 10.06 -3.30 -11.54
CA ARG A 116 10.07 -3.18 -10.08
C ARG A 116 9.47 -1.84 -9.61
N SER A 117 9.87 -0.73 -10.24
CA SER A 117 9.35 0.60 -9.92
C SER A 117 7.85 0.70 -10.19
N VAL A 118 7.37 0.10 -11.28
CA VAL A 118 5.95 0.04 -11.61
C VAL A 118 5.17 -0.73 -10.54
N VAL A 119 5.65 -1.92 -10.15
CA VAL A 119 5.01 -2.74 -9.11
C VAL A 119 4.98 -2.00 -7.77
N GLN A 120 6.10 -1.39 -7.35
CA GLN A 120 6.18 -0.70 -6.06
C GLN A 120 5.28 0.55 -6.01
N ILE A 121 5.28 1.37 -7.07
CA ILE A 121 4.62 2.69 -7.06
C ILE A 121 3.14 2.58 -7.41
N PHE A 122 2.74 1.69 -8.31
CA PHE A 122 1.35 1.57 -8.74
C PHE A 122 0.59 0.43 -8.04
N TYR A 123 1.24 -0.69 -7.75
CA TYR A 123 0.58 -1.89 -7.20
C TYR A 123 0.90 -2.19 -5.73
N GLY A 124 1.96 -1.60 -5.16
CA GLY A 124 2.44 -1.82 -3.79
C GLY A 124 1.57 -1.27 -2.66
N GLY A 125 0.35 -0.79 -2.96
CA GLY A 125 -0.62 -0.34 -1.95
C GLY A 125 -0.40 1.08 -1.41
N ASN A 126 -1.18 1.45 -0.39
CA ASN A 126 -1.26 2.79 0.22
C ASN A 126 -0.09 3.14 1.16
N ASN A 127 1.13 2.62 0.91
CA ASN A 127 2.32 3.04 1.63
C ASN A 127 2.85 4.37 1.08
N LEU A 128 2.04 5.42 1.22
CA LEU A 128 2.47 6.81 1.14
C LEU A 128 3.10 7.19 2.49
N ILE A 129 4.21 6.54 2.84
CA ILE A 129 5.13 7.09 3.84
C ILE A 129 6.18 7.85 3.03
N ALA A 130 6.05 9.17 3.04
CA ALA A 130 7.13 10.06 2.68
C ALA A 130 8.31 9.76 3.61
N THR A 131 9.46 9.42 3.03
CA THR A 131 10.86 9.67 3.47
C THR A 131 11.78 8.54 2.98
N ASN A 132 12.77 8.89 2.15
CA ASN A 132 14.05 8.18 1.95
C ASN A 132 14.07 6.72 1.47
N THR A 133 13.11 6.26 0.66
CA THR A 133 13.11 4.86 0.16
C THR A 133 14.20 4.54 -0.88
N ALA A 134 14.95 5.52 -1.41
CA ALA A 134 16.08 5.20 -2.28
C ALA A 134 17.12 4.33 -1.56
N HIS A 135 17.36 4.58 -0.26
CA HIS A 135 18.24 3.73 0.55
C HIS A 135 17.52 2.47 1.08
N ALA A 136 16.23 2.55 1.41
CA ALA A 136 15.49 1.38 1.92
C ALA A 136 15.26 0.29 0.84
N SER A 137 15.00 0.68 -0.42
CA SER A 137 14.83 -0.28 -1.53
C SER A 137 16.16 -0.94 -1.95
N GLN A 138 17.28 -0.27 -1.70
CA GLN A 138 18.62 -0.80 -1.97
C GLN A 138 19.03 -1.80 -0.89
N VAL A 139 18.74 -1.49 0.37
CA VAL A 139 18.94 -2.40 1.51
C VAL A 139 18.10 -3.67 1.34
N VAL A 140 16.79 -3.56 1.05
CA VAL A 140 15.87 -4.71 0.87
C VAL A 140 16.30 -5.69 -0.24
N GLN A 141 17.17 -5.28 -1.18
CA GLN A 141 17.67 -6.14 -2.26
C GLN A 141 19.01 -6.82 -2.01
N GLN A 142 19.62 -6.66 -0.83
CA GLN A 142 20.75 -7.50 -0.47
C GLN A 142 20.25 -8.94 -0.34
N SER A 143 20.55 -9.78 -1.35
CA SER A 143 20.16 -11.18 -1.35
C SER A 143 20.92 -11.89 -0.25
N VAL A 144 20.27 -12.13 0.88
CA VAL A 144 20.85 -13.01 1.90
C VAL A 144 20.71 -14.43 1.36
N ASN A 145 21.84 -15.01 0.97
CA ASN A 145 21.88 -16.40 0.52
C ASN A 145 21.47 -17.32 1.68
N GLN A 146 20.71 -18.36 1.37
CA GLN A 146 20.30 -19.36 2.35
C GLN A 146 21.54 -19.94 3.04
N ASN A 147 21.51 -20.01 4.38
CA ASN A 147 22.61 -20.51 5.20
C ASN A 147 23.92 -19.69 5.15
N ASP A 148 23.91 -18.47 4.60
CA ASP A 148 25.03 -17.53 4.66
C ASP A 148 24.84 -16.50 5.78
N LEU A 149 25.38 -16.83 6.95
CA LEU A 149 25.31 -15.98 8.13
C LEU A 149 26.10 -14.67 7.94
N GLY A 150 27.16 -14.67 7.13
CA GLY A 150 27.97 -13.49 6.86
C GLY A 150 27.18 -12.43 6.08
N SER A 151 26.45 -12.86 5.05
CA SER A 151 25.58 -11.99 4.26
C SER A 151 24.42 -11.41 5.08
N LEU A 152 23.82 -12.22 5.97
CA LEU A 152 22.77 -11.75 6.88
C LEU A 152 23.29 -10.66 7.83
N ILE A 153 24.45 -10.89 8.45
CA ILE A 153 25.06 -9.95 9.39
C ILE A 153 25.37 -8.61 8.69
N HIS A 154 25.94 -8.67 7.48
CA HIS A 154 26.26 -7.47 6.72
C HIS A 154 25.01 -6.64 6.42
N ALA A 155 23.93 -7.30 5.97
CA ALA A 155 22.67 -6.64 5.66
C ALA A 155 22.02 -6.01 6.90
N LEU A 156 22.07 -6.68 8.05
CA LEU A 156 21.55 -6.13 9.31
C LEU A 156 22.35 -4.92 9.81
N LYS A 157 23.67 -4.91 9.61
CA LYS A 157 24.50 -3.73 9.93
C LYS A 157 24.23 -2.55 8.98
N GLU A 158 24.04 -2.81 7.68
CA GLU A 158 23.59 -1.78 6.74
C GLU A 158 22.20 -1.23 7.09
N LEU A 159 21.35 -2.06 7.69
CA LEU A 159 20.05 -1.66 8.24
C LEU A 159 20.19 -0.80 9.54
N GLY A 160 21.40 -0.54 10.01
CA GLY A 160 21.68 0.26 11.20
C GLY A 160 21.38 -0.48 12.51
N ILE A 161 21.37 -1.82 12.48
CA ILE A 161 21.33 -2.64 13.70
C ILE A 161 22.71 -2.62 14.35
N THR A 162 22.76 -2.44 15.66
CA THR A 162 24.01 -2.39 16.42
C THR A 162 24.67 -3.76 16.51
N ASP A 163 25.98 -3.76 16.77
CA ASP A 163 26.76 -5.00 16.93
C ASP A 163 26.18 -5.89 18.03
N GLU A 164 25.63 -5.31 19.10
CA GLU A 164 24.98 -6.06 20.19
C GLU A 164 23.74 -6.82 19.70
N GLY A 165 22.94 -6.21 18.81
CA GLY A 165 21.75 -6.86 18.24
C GLY A 165 22.11 -8.02 17.32
N VAL A 166 23.16 -7.85 16.53
CA VAL A 166 23.68 -8.89 15.64
C VAL A 166 24.26 -10.06 16.43
N ASP A 167 25.01 -9.78 17.49
CA ASP A 167 25.58 -10.82 18.36
C ASP A 167 24.49 -11.60 19.09
N GLU A 168 23.42 -10.93 19.52
CA GLU A 168 22.32 -11.61 20.18
C GLU A 168 21.49 -12.45 19.22
N LEU A 169 21.27 -11.96 17.99
CA LEU A 169 20.67 -12.78 16.94
C LEU A 169 21.50 -14.05 16.72
N ARG A 170 22.82 -13.92 16.57
CA ARG A 170 23.72 -15.04 16.35
C ARG A 170 23.60 -16.09 17.46
N LYS A 171 23.67 -15.68 18.73
CA LYS A 171 23.49 -16.60 19.87
C LYS A 171 22.11 -17.27 19.90
N SER A 172 21.08 -16.54 19.47
CA SER A 172 19.70 -17.04 19.49
C SER A 172 19.43 -18.13 18.43
N ILE A 173 20.20 -18.15 17.33
CA ILE A 173 20.04 -19.10 16.22
C ILE A 173 21.13 -20.18 16.13
N GLU A 174 22.28 -19.98 16.78
CA GLU A 174 23.41 -20.90 16.77
C GLU A 174 23.09 -22.20 17.56
N HIS A 175 23.43 -23.36 16.97
CA HIS A 175 23.22 -24.70 17.54
C HIS A 175 21.76 -25.09 17.89
N LYS A 176 20.75 -24.49 17.27
CA LYS A 176 19.32 -24.83 17.51
C LYS A 176 18.64 -25.54 16.33
N THR A 177 17.54 -26.23 16.61
CA THR A 177 16.70 -26.88 15.59
C THR A 177 15.93 -25.83 14.75
N ALA A 178 15.40 -26.23 13.60
CA ALA A 178 14.71 -25.34 12.67
C ALA A 178 13.53 -24.57 13.32
N ASP A 179 12.67 -25.26 14.08
CA ASP A 179 11.53 -24.64 14.75
C ASP A 179 11.97 -23.62 15.82
N THR A 180 13.02 -23.96 16.58
CA THR A 180 13.56 -23.07 17.60
C THR A 180 14.28 -21.86 17.00
N LYS A 181 14.88 -22.01 15.81
CA LYS A 181 15.47 -20.88 15.06
C LYS A 181 14.39 -19.91 14.61
N ALA A 182 13.26 -20.40 14.09
CA ALA A 182 12.16 -19.55 13.63
C ALA A 182 11.53 -18.75 14.78
N GLU A 183 11.28 -19.38 15.91
CA GLU A 183 10.69 -18.71 17.08
C GLU A 183 11.64 -17.65 17.66
N ASN A 184 12.93 -17.96 17.77
CA ASN A 184 13.92 -17.00 18.26
C ASN A 184 14.14 -15.84 17.28
N ALA A 185 14.10 -16.09 15.98
CA ALA A 185 14.16 -15.04 14.96
C ALA A 185 12.97 -14.08 15.08
N ARG A 186 11.76 -14.58 15.35
CA ARG A 186 10.57 -13.75 15.60
C ARG A 186 10.68 -12.96 16.90
N THR A 187 11.17 -13.59 17.96
CA THR A 187 11.36 -12.93 19.26
C THR A 187 12.41 -11.82 19.16
N TRP A 188 13.53 -12.10 18.50
CA TRP A 188 14.56 -11.10 18.24
C TRP A 188 14.03 -9.94 17.38
N ALA A 189 13.25 -10.23 16.33
CA ALA A 189 12.65 -9.19 15.50
C ALA A 189 11.57 -8.37 16.23
N ALA A 190 10.88 -8.95 17.21
CA ALA A 190 9.99 -8.19 18.09
C ALA A 190 10.77 -7.20 18.98
N ASP A 191 11.98 -7.58 19.38
CA ASP A 191 12.90 -6.79 20.19
C ASP A 191 13.86 -5.91 19.40
N ILE A 192 13.74 -5.84 18.06
CA ILE A 192 14.65 -5.10 17.18
C ILE A 192 14.78 -3.62 17.56
N GLY A 193 13.74 -3.02 18.14
CA GLY A 193 13.76 -1.64 18.63
C GLY A 193 14.83 -1.36 19.70
N LYS A 194 15.26 -2.39 20.45
CA LYS A 194 16.35 -2.30 21.44
C LYS A 194 17.74 -2.23 20.81
N TYR A 195 17.85 -2.69 19.56
CA TYR A 195 19.11 -2.88 18.85
C TYR A 195 19.27 -1.95 17.65
N ILE A 196 18.40 -0.96 17.50
CA ILE A 196 18.47 0.02 16.42
C ILE A 196 19.41 1.15 16.83
N GLY A 197 20.49 1.32 16.07
CA GLY A 197 21.42 2.43 16.20
C GLY A 197 20.88 3.73 15.60
N LYS A 198 21.66 4.82 15.73
CA LYS A 198 21.28 6.17 15.23
C LYS A 198 20.92 6.19 13.73
N GLU A 199 21.53 5.31 12.93
CA GLU A 199 21.26 5.19 11.49
C GLU A 199 19.94 4.46 11.22
N GLY A 200 19.62 3.40 11.97
CA GLY A 200 18.36 2.65 11.83
C GLY A 200 17.12 3.44 12.28
N VAL A 201 17.27 4.42 13.19
CA VAL A 201 16.18 5.32 13.59
C VAL A 201 15.62 6.11 12.40
N ARG A 202 16.45 6.43 11.40
CA ARG A 202 16.02 7.19 10.21
C ARG A 202 15.12 6.40 9.27
N MET A 203 15.14 5.06 9.32
CA MET A 203 14.28 4.19 8.50
C MET A 203 12.95 3.84 9.16
N GLY A 204 12.83 4.02 10.48
CA GLY A 204 11.66 3.64 11.26
C GLY A 204 11.67 2.16 11.67
N VAL A 205 11.39 1.93 12.96
CA VAL A 205 11.47 0.61 13.62
C VAL A 205 10.61 -0.44 12.92
N GLU A 206 9.43 -0.06 12.44
CA GLU A 206 8.49 -0.99 11.78
C GLU A 206 8.98 -1.44 10.39
N VAL A 207 9.69 -0.56 9.67
CA VAL A 207 10.31 -0.90 8.38
C VAL A 207 11.50 -1.82 8.61
N ALA A 208 12.36 -1.49 9.58
CA ALA A 208 13.49 -2.33 9.96
C ALA A 208 13.05 -3.74 10.38
N LYS A 209 11.97 -3.85 11.17
CA LYS A 209 11.40 -5.13 11.58
C LYS A 209 10.96 -5.99 10.40
N ARG A 210 10.22 -5.40 9.44
CA ARG A 210 9.74 -6.13 8.25
C ARG A 210 10.89 -6.60 7.36
N THR A 211 11.88 -5.74 7.13
CA THR A 211 13.05 -6.06 6.32
C THR A 211 13.90 -7.16 6.98
N ALA A 212 14.14 -7.06 8.29
CA ALA A 212 14.90 -8.06 9.02
C ALA A 212 14.19 -9.43 9.04
N LEU A 213 12.86 -9.47 9.23
CA LEU A 213 12.08 -10.71 9.14
C LEU A 213 12.17 -11.34 7.75
N HIS A 214 12.15 -10.53 6.69
CA HIS A 214 12.29 -11.01 5.32
C HIS A 214 13.65 -11.70 5.09
N TRP A 215 14.76 -11.08 5.51
CA TRP A 215 16.08 -11.68 5.36
C TRP A 215 16.31 -12.89 6.27
N LEU A 216 15.76 -12.87 7.48
CA LEU A 216 15.78 -14.03 8.38
C LEU A 216 15.03 -15.21 7.76
N SER A 217 13.90 -14.94 7.10
CA SER A 217 13.16 -15.96 6.36
C SER A 217 13.96 -16.53 5.19
N GLN A 218 14.67 -15.68 4.43
CA GLN A 218 15.58 -16.12 3.37
C GLN A 218 16.75 -16.96 3.90
N TYR A 219 17.39 -16.52 4.99
CA TYR A 219 18.50 -17.23 5.62
C TYR A 219 18.09 -18.60 6.16
N LEU A 220 16.96 -18.67 6.87
CA LEU A 220 16.46 -19.91 7.46
C LEU A 220 15.79 -20.84 6.44
N GLY A 221 15.37 -20.31 5.28
CA GLY A 221 14.56 -21.05 4.31
C GLY A 221 13.16 -21.42 4.82
N ILE A 222 12.66 -20.67 5.81
CA ILE A 222 11.37 -20.91 6.49
C ILE A 222 10.61 -19.58 6.54
N PRO A 223 9.30 -19.54 6.26
CA PRO A 223 8.49 -18.32 6.41
C PRO A 223 8.39 -17.90 7.88
N LEU A 224 8.73 -16.64 8.17
CA LEU A 224 8.66 -16.04 9.51
C LEU A 224 7.53 -15.04 9.64
#